data_AF-A0A6P5QHK0-F1
#
_entry.id   AF-A0A6P5QHK0-F1
#
_cell.length_a   1.000
_cell.length_b   1.000
_cell.length_c   1.000
_cell.angle_alpha   90.00
_cell.angle_beta   90.00
_cell.angle_gamma   90.00
#
_symmetry.space_group_name_H-M   'P 1'
#
loop_
_entity.id
_entity.type
_entity.pdbx_description
1 polymer ?
#
loop_
_entity_poly.entity_id
_entity_poly.type
_entity_poly.pdbx_seq_one_letter_code
_entity_poly.pdbx_strand_id
1 'polypeptide(L)'
;MAKSKKHTTHNQSCKWHRNGIKKPKSQRFESLKGVDRRFVRKMRFAKKHKKSLQKMPVNNAKAVSACTDAIEALVKPMAVQSQDAKGPQPQTQHLAFITHRKLRKQIQSYMAKGRRLCQPKPKAEAAAPA
;
A
#
# COMPACT_ATOMS: atom_id res chain seq x y z
N MET A 1 6.94 -43.26 62.57
CA MET A 1 7.21 -43.00 61.14
C MET A 1 7.05 -41.52 60.85
N ALA A 2 8.01 -40.90 60.15
CA ALA A 2 7.91 -39.49 59.77
C ALA A 2 6.97 -39.33 58.57
N LYS A 3 6.02 -38.38 58.64
CA LYS A 3 5.08 -38.08 57.55
C LYS A 3 5.75 -37.19 56.50
N SER A 4 5.53 -37.48 55.22
CA SER A 4 6.00 -36.65 54.09
C SER A 4 4.83 -36.00 53.34
N LYS A 5 5.13 -34.98 52.51
CA LYS A 5 4.14 -34.30 51.65
C LYS A 5 3.66 -35.26 50.54
N LYS A 6 2.35 -35.35 50.35
CA LYS A 6 1.73 -36.29 49.40
C LYS A 6 1.68 -35.79 47.93
N HIS A 7 1.54 -34.47 47.69
CA HIS A 7 1.44 -33.90 46.34
C HIS A 7 1.83 -32.41 46.30
N THR A 8 2.40 -31.92 45.20
CA THR A 8 2.71 -30.49 44.98
C THR A 8 2.82 -30.11 43.49
N THR A 9 2.24 -28.96 43.13
CA THR A 9 2.33 -28.34 41.79
C THR A 9 3.19 -27.06 41.82
N HIS A 10 3.88 -26.78 42.93
CA HIS A 10 4.53 -25.49 43.23
C HIS A 10 5.43 -24.95 42.11
N ASN A 11 6.33 -25.77 41.57
CA ASN A 11 7.29 -25.36 40.53
C ASN A 11 6.89 -25.83 39.11
N GLN A 12 5.67 -26.36 38.93
CA GLN A 12 5.28 -26.89 37.61
C GLN A 12 5.04 -25.76 36.61
N SER A 13 4.30 -24.73 37.03
CA SER A 13 4.03 -23.55 36.19
C SER A 13 5.32 -22.85 35.76
N CYS A 14 6.25 -22.60 36.69
CA CYS A 14 7.53 -21.96 36.36
C CYS A 14 8.30 -22.76 35.29
N LYS A 15 8.36 -24.09 35.40
CA LYS A 15 9.02 -24.95 34.40
C LYS A 15 8.34 -24.89 33.04
N TRP A 16 7.01 -24.90 32.97
CA TRP A 16 6.28 -24.80 31.70
C TRP A 16 6.51 -23.46 31.00
N HIS A 17 6.66 -22.37 31.77
CA HIS A 17 6.87 -21.03 31.23
C HIS A 17 8.34 -20.71 30.91
N ARG A 18 9.33 -21.47 31.42
CA ARG A 18 10.77 -21.27 31.06
C ARG A 18 11.00 -21.27 29.54
N ASN A 19 10.34 -22.18 28.83
CA ASN A 19 10.41 -22.28 27.36
C ASN A 19 9.20 -21.64 26.66
N GLY A 20 8.21 -21.19 27.45
CA GLY A 20 6.92 -20.70 26.99
C GLY A 20 5.99 -21.81 26.50
N ILE A 21 4.73 -21.76 26.90
CA ILE A 21 3.68 -22.66 26.42
C ILE A 21 3.30 -22.23 24.99
N LYS A 22 3.80 -22.93 23.98
CA LYS A 22 3.52 -22.61 22.57
C LYS A 22 2.15 -23.16 22.15
N LYS A 23 1.38 -22.34 21.44
CA LYS A 23 0.15 -22.79 20.76
C LYS A 23 0.51 -23.70 19.58
N PRO A 24 -0.36 -24.65 19.18
CA PRO A 24 -0.15 -25.42 17.97
C PRO A 24 -0.07 -24.48 16.76
N LYS A 25 0.78 -24.84 15.78
CA LYS A 25 0.97 -24.04 14.57
C LYS A 25 -0.24 -24.19 13.65
N SER A 26 -0.92 -23.09 13.34
CA SER A 26 -1.95 -23.05 12.30
C SER A 26 -1.31 -23.05 10.91
N GLN A 27 -1.73 -23.96 10.04
CA GLN A 27 -1.29 -24.04 8.65
C GLN A 27 -2.40 -23.57 7.71
N ARG A 28 -2.06 -22.89 6.61
CA ARG A 28 -3.06 -22.41 5.61
C ARG A 28 -3.96 -23.52 5.07
N PHE A 29 -3.41 -24.73 4.91
CA PHE A 29 -4.14 -25.91 4.46
C PHE A 29 -3.89 -27.07 5.43
N GLU A 30 -4.95 -27.55 6.06
CA GLU A 30 -4.91 -28.69 6.98
C GLU A 30 -5.10 -30.03 6.25
N SER A 31 -4.81 -31.13 6.94
CA SER A 31 -5.02 -32.47 6.40
C SER A 31 -6.50 -32.83 6.36
N LEU A 32 -6.94 -33.55 5.32
CA LEU A 32 -8.32 -34.06 5.23
C LEU A 32 -8.51 -35.41 5.95
N LYS A 33 -7.70 -35.70 6.98
CA LYS A 33 -7.82 -36.93 7.77
C LYS A 33 -9.08 -36.83 8.65
N GLY A 34 -9.91 -37.86 8.64
CA GLY A 34 -11.18 -37.88 9.38
C GLY A 34 -12.38 -37.32 8.61
N VAL A 35 -12.18 -36.78 7.40
CA VAL A 35 -13.28 -36.38 6.51
C VAL A 35 -13.94 -37.62 5.90
N ASP A 36 -15.25 -37.55 5.64
CA ASP A 36 -16.04 -38.65 5.05
C ASP A 36 -15.35 -39.25 3.80
N ARG A 37 -15.22 -40.58 3.83
CA ARG A 37 -14.56 -41.37 2.78
C ARG A 37 -15.30 -41.24 1.44
N ARG A 38 -16.64 -41.13 1.44
CA ARG A 38 -17.41 -40.98 0.19
C ARG A 38 -17.11 -39.63 -0.46
N PHE A 39 -17.09 -38.55 0.33
CA PHE A 39 -16.68 -37.23 -0.13
C PHE A 39 -15.24 -37.19 -0.65
N VAL A 40 -14.28 -37.71 0.13
CA VAL A 40 -12.86 -37.70 -0.25
C VAL A 40 -12.63 -38.50 -1.55
N ARG A 41 -13.31 -39.63 -1.73
CA ARG A 41 -13.26 -40.40 -2.99
C ARG A 41 -13.74 -39.56 -4.17
N LYS A 42 -14.91 -38.91 -4.07
CA LYS A 42 -15.46 -38.06 -5.15
C LYS A 42 -14.53 -36.90 -5.49
N MET A 43 -13.99 -36.20 -4.48
CA MET A 43 -13.04 -35.10 -4.68
C MET A 43 -11.74 -35.58 -5.37
N ARG A 44 -11.22 -36.76 -5.00
CA ARG A 44 -10.03 -37.35 -5.66
C ARG A 44 -10.28 -37.61 -7.14
N PHE A 45 -11.44 -38.18 -7.50
CA PHE A 45 -11.79 -38.40 -8.91
C PHE A 45 -11.91 -37.08 -9.69
N ALA A 46 -12.54 -36.06 -9.12
CA ALA A 46 -12.65 -34.74 -9.75
C ALA A 46 -11.27 -34.11 -10.02
N LYS A 47 -10.33 -34.23 -9.07
CA LYS A 47 -8.94 -33.75 -9.24
C LYS A 47 -8.13 -34.58 -10.24
N LYS A 48 -8.40 -35.89 -10.34
CA LYS A 48 -7.68 -36.84 -11.22
C LYS A 48 -8.00 -36.60 -12.71
N HIS A 49 -9.26 -36.37 -13.06
CA HIS A 49 -9.70 -36.33 -14.45
C HIS A 49 -9.88 -34.89 -14.97
N LYS A 50 -8.80 -34.27 -15.46
CA LYS A 50 -8.83 -32.93 -16.08
C LYS A 50 -9.17 -32.99 -17.58
N LYS A 51 -10.42 -33.37 -17.90
CA LYS A 51 -10.86 -33.56 -19.30
C LYS A 51 -10.91 -32.28 -20.14
N SER A 52 -11.04 -31.10 -19.51
CA SER A 52 -11.22 -29.82 -20.20
C SER A 52 -10.08 -28.84 -19.97
N LEU A 53 -8.86 -29.35 -19.77
CA LEU A 53 -7.70 -28.52 -19.46
C LEU A 53 -7.46 -27.40 -20.49
N GLN A 54 -7.85 -27.60 -21.75
CA GLN A 54 -7.69 -26.61 -22.83
C GLN A 54 -8.77 -25.51 -22.87
N LYS A 55 -9.94 -25.73 -22.26
CA LYS A 55 -11.02 -24.72 -22.30
C LYS A 55 -10.75 -23.55 -21.34
N MET A 56 -10.10 -23.85 -20.21
CA MET A 56 -9.72 -22.91 -19.14
C MET A 56 -8.59 -21.91 -19.50
N PRO A 57 -7.55 -22.25 -20.28
CA PRO A 57 -6.57 -21.26 -20.73
C PRO A 57 -7.14 -20.36 -21.82
N VAL A 58 -7.99 -20.89 -22.71
CA VAL A 58 -8.58 -20.13 -23.82
C VAL A 58 -9.55 -19.06 -23.31
N ASN A 59 -10.45 -19.39 -22.38
CA ASN A 59 -11.35 -18.38 -21.81
C ASN A 59 -10.60 -17.39 -20.91
N ASN A 60 -9.57 -17.82 -20.17
CA ASN A 60 -8.72 -16.92 -19.39
C ASN A 60 -7.95 -15.96 -20.30
N ALA A 61 -7.41 -16.43 -21.42
CA ALA A 61 -6.73 -15.57 -22.41
C ALA A 61 -7.70 -14.54 -23.00
N LYS A 62 -8.93 -14.95 -23.34
CA LYS A 62 -10.00 -14.04 -23.80
C LYS A 62 -10.38 -13.00 -22.74
N ALA A 63 -10.41 -13.40 -21.46
CA ALA A 63 -10.69 -12.46 -20.37
C ALA A 63 -9.54 -11.46 -20.18
N VAL A 64 -8.29 -11.93 -20.27
CA VAL A 64 -7.11 -11.06 -20.19
C VAL A 64 -7.08 -10.07 -21.35
N SER A 65 -7.35 -10.50 -22.59
CA SER A 65 -7.39 -9.59 -23.74
C SER A 65 -8.52 -8.56 -23.62
N ALA A 66 -9.71 -8.97 -23.17
CA ALA A 66 -10.79 -8.01 -22.92
C ALA A 66 -10.41 -6.98 -21.85
N CYS A 67 -9.70 -7.40 -20.79
CA CYS A 67 -9.18 -6.48 -19.78
C CYS A 67 -8.11 -5.53 -20.34
N THR A 68 -7.22 -5.99 -21.23
CA THR A 68 -6.22 -5.11 -21.85
C THR A 68 -6.86 -4.07 -22.75
N ASP A 69 -7.86 -4.46 -23.55
CA ASP A 69 -8.58 -3.56 -24.45
C ASP A 69 -9.35 -2.50 -23.65
N ALA A 70 -9.95 -2.89 -22.52
CA ALA A 70 -10.63 -1.96 -21.61
C ALA A 70 -9.67 -0.96 -20.95
N ILE A 71 -8.48 -1.42 -20.54
CA ILE A 71 -7.42 -0.54 -20.00
C ILE A 71 -6.95 0.43 -21.09
N GLU A 72 -6.71 -0.05 -22.30
CA GLU A 72 -6.30 0.80 -23.43
C GLU A 72 -7.38 1.82 -23.81
N ALA A 73 -8.66 1.42 -23.79
CA ALA A 73 -9.80 2.31 -24.01
C ALA A 73 -9.94 3.37 -22.92
N LEU A 74 -9.60 3.07 -21.65
CA LEU A 74 -9.54 4.04 -20.55
C LEU A 74 -8.35 5.00 -20.67
N VAL A 75 -7.26 4.58 -21.29
CA VAL A 75 -6.11 5.44 -21.58
C VAL A 75 -6.39 6.37 -22.78
N LYS A 76 -7.26 5.98 -23.71
CA LYS A 76 -7.60 6.73 -24.93
C LYS A 76 -8.68 7.85 -24.85
N PRO A 77 -9.48 8.11 -23.80
CA PRO A 77 -10.54 9.11 -23.85
C PRO A 77 -10.02 10.44 -23.28
N MET A 78 -9.25 11.16 -24.09
CA MET A 78 -8.93 12.58 -23.83
C MET A 78 -9.07 13.45 -25.08
N ALA A 79 -9.83 12.99 -26.09
CA ALA A 79 -10.03 13.74 -27.33
C ALA A 79 -11.45 14.34 -27.50
N VAL A 80 -12.41 14.09 -26.59
CA VAL A 80 -13.79 14.60 -26.73
C VAL A 80 -14.25 15.31 -25.43
N GLN A 81 -14.11 16.63 -25.47
CA GLN A 81 -14.86 17.69 -24.77
C GLN A 81 -15.14 17.52 -23.27
N SER A 82 -14.26 18.07 -22.42
CA SER A 82 -14.70 18.59 -21.13
C SER A 82 -15.46 19.89 -21.36
N GLN A 83 -16.75 19.93 -20.99
CA GLN A 83 -17.46 21.20 -20.83
C GLN A 83 -16.86 21.93 -19.62
N ASP A 84 -16.43 23.17 -19.83
CA ASP A 84 -15.70 23.98 -18.87
C ASP A 84 -16.59 24.35 -17.66
N ALA A 85 -16.54 23.53 -16.60
CA ALA A 85 -16.87 24.03 -15.28
C ALA A 85 -15.79 25.06 -14.90
N LYS A 86 -16.16 26.33 -14.82
CA LYS A 86 -15.26 27.43 -14.39
C LYS A 86 -14.54 27.03 -13.10
N GLY A 87 -13.28 26.63 -13.24
CA GLY A 87 -12.44 26.19 -12.14
C GLY A 87 -12.19 27.32 -11.12
N PRO A 88 -11.65 26.99 -9.94
CA PRO A 88 -11.35 27.98 -8.91
C PRO A 88 -10.51 29.12 -9.50
N GLN A 89 -10.91 30.37 -9.24
CA GLN A 89 -10.23 31.55 -9.77
C GLN A 89 -8.72 31.47 -9.48
N PRO A 90 -7.84 31.91 -10.39
CA PRO A 90 -6.39 31.73 -10.28
C PRO A 90 -5.79 32.20 -8.95
N GLN A 91 -6.38 33.23 -8.34
CA GLN A 91 -5.98 33.77 -7.05
C GLN A 91 -6.18 32.76 -5.90
N THR A 92 -7.28 32.01 -5.92
CA THR A 92 -7.61 31.02 -4.89
C THR A 92 -6.68 29.80 -4.99
N GLN A 93 -6.34 29.39 -6.21
CA GLN A 93 -5.39 28.30 -6.46
C GLN A 93 -3.96 28.69 -6.01
N HIS A 94 -3.55 29.92 -6.28
CA HIS A 94 -2.25 30.45 -5.88
C HIS A 94 -2.08 30.51 -4.36
N LEU A 95 -3.12 30.93 -3.63
CA LEU A 95 -3.10 30.97 -2.16
C LEU A 95 -3.06 29.56 -1.54
N ALA A 96 -3.80 28.60 -2.11
CA ALA A 96 -3.73 27.20 -1.70
C ALA A 96 -2.34 26.59 -1.95
N PHE A 97 -1.69 26.96 -3.05
CA PHE A 97 -0.33 26.51 -3.39
C PHE A 97 0.74 27.09 -2.45
N ILE A 98 0.63 28.38 -2.08
CA ILE A 98 1.55 29.05 -1.14
C ILE A 98 1.45 28.44 0.27
N THR A 99 0.25 28.06 0.69
CA THR A 99 0.01 27.48 2.01
C THR A 99 0.36 25.98 2.07
N HIS A 100 0.59 25.32 0.93
CA HIS A 100 0.87 23.89 0.85
C HIS A 100 2.21 23.50 1.51
N ARG A 101 2.14 22.75 2.62
CA ARG A 101 3.27 22.46 3.54
C ARG A 101 4.53 21.87 2.89
N LYS A 102 4.42 21.04 1.84
CA LYS A 102 5.57 20.45 1.14
C LYS A 102 6.27 21.44 0.20
N LEU A 103 5.49 22.24 -0.54
CA LEU A 103 6.00 23.18 -1.56
C LEU A 103 6.41 24.53 -0.97
N ARG A 104 5.78 24.91 0.16
CA ARG A 104 6.03 26.14 0.92
C ARG A 104 7.51 26.34 1.27
N LYS A 105 8.24 25.30 1.66
CA LYS A 105 9.65 25.41 2.06
C LYS A 105 10.56 25.83 0.89
N GLN A 106 10.30 25.30 -0.30
CA GLN A 106 11.06 25.66 -1.50
C GLN A 106 10.73 27.09 -1.96
N ILE A 107 9.45 27.46 -1.92
CA ILE A 107 9.00 28.82 -2.27
C ILE A 107 9.56 29.87 -1.29
N GLN A 108 9.50 29.61 0.02
CA GLN A 108 10.04 30.53 1.03
C GLN A 108 11.55 30.70 0.91
N SER A 109 12.30 29.63 0.64
CA SER A 109 13.74 29.75 0.44
C SER A 109 14.11 30.52 -0.83
N TYR A 110 13.36 30.37 -1.93
CA TYR A 110 13.52 31.17 -3.15
C TYR A 110 13.22 32.66 -2.90
N MET A 111 12.11 33.00 -2.24
CA MET A 111 11.76 34.38 -1.91
C MET A 111 12.78 35.04 -0.95
N ALA A 112 13.32 34.28 0.01
CA ALA A 112 14.37 34.76 0.91
C ALA A 112 15.67 35.08 0.15
N LYS A 113 16.02 34.28 -0.87
CA LYS A 113 17.20 34.54 -1.72
C LYS A 113 16.99 35.78 -2.60
N GLY A 114 15.82 35.93 -3.23
CA GLY A 114 15.50 37.11 -4.05
C GLY A 114 15.55 38.43 -3.26
N ARG A 115 15.08 38.42 -2.00
CA ARG A 115 15.21 39.59 -1.10
C ARG A 115 16.65 39.91 -0.72
N ARG A 116 17.51 38.90 -0.58
CA ARG A 116 18.95 39.10 -0.29
C ARG A 116 19.74 39.57 -1.51
N LEU A 117 19.28 39.27 -2.73
CA LEU A 117 19.96 39.59 -3.98
C LEU A 117 19.55 40.95 -4.59
N CYS A 118 18.70 41.73 -3.92
CA CYS A 118 18.33 43.07 -4.34
C CYS A 118 19.45 44.05 -3.95
N GLN A 119 20.55 44.03 -4.69
CA GLN A 119 21.63 45.02 -4.57
C GLN A 119 21.22 46.28 -5.37
N PRO A 120 21.15 47.47 -4.78
CA PRO A 120 20.98 48.70 -5.54
C PRO A 120 22.24 48.93 -6.41
N LYS A 121 22.05 49.21 -7.70
CA LYS A 121 23.15 49.63 -8.58
C LYS A 121 23.76 50.93 -8.01
N PRO A 122 25.07 51.01 -7.72
CA PRO A 122 25.67 52.20 -7.13
C PRO A 122 25.66 53.36 -8.13
N LYS A 123 25.23 54.53 -7.67
CA LYS A 123 25.33 55.81 -8.40
C LYS A 123 26.66 56.48 -8.01
N ALA A 124 27.40 56.99 -8.98
CA ALA A 124 28.66 57.71 -8.75
C ALA A 124 28.41 58.98 -7.93
N GLU A 125 29.13 59.14 -6.81
CA GLU A 125 29.12 60.37 -6.01
C GLU A 125 30.01 61.42 -6.67
N ALA A 126 29.40 62.53 -7.06
CA ALA A 126 30.09 63.79 -7.28
C ALA A 126 29.90 64.64 -6.01
N ALA A 127 31.00 64.95 -5.31
CA ALA A 127 31.00 65.95 -4.24
C ALA A 127 31.91 67.12 -4.67
N ALA A 128 31.31 68.30 -4.59
CA ALA A 128 31.77 69.59 -5.08
C ALA A 128 32.54 70.37 -3.97
N PRO A 129 33.09 71.56 -4.29
CA PRO A 129 34.31 72.14 -3.73
C PRO A 129 34.11 72.91 -2.41
N ALA A 130 35.23 73.13 -1.71
CA ALA A 130 35.42 74.23 -0.76
C ALA A 130 36.56 75.12 -1.27
#